data_AF-A0A1V4EMM6-F1
#
_entry.id   AF-A0A1V4EMM6-F1
#
_cell.length_a   1.000
_cell.length_b   1.000
_cell.length_c   1.000
_cell.angle_alpha   90.00
_cell.angle_beta   90.00
_cell.angle_gamma   90.00
#
_symmetry.space_group_name_H-M   'P 1'
#
loop_
_entity.id
_entity.type
_entity.pdbx_description
1 polymer ?
#
loop_
_entity_poly.entity_id
_entity_poly.type
_entity_poly.pdbx_seq_one_letter_code
_entity_poly.pdbx_strand_id
1 'polypeptide(L)'
;MADAGPASGRPRGPGRRARQRQAGRRRAGRDEALRHRAVRGRHRRDRPARAGGRAGRGAGTAAWVALVAAAATGRLAVTWACREGVPAARPTGLGALVAGTVRRGSAIGATLATAAVVVVLALVAAAGPSLLEYCWPFGLSNPFGRALPELVPFSEATYGYTLYADPRPAGLLHHLSDDPYLITVAGLLPAMAAGLGAAALLRRRAVRRLGGVTGDVLGALVETATTVTLLASVLLV
;
A
#
# COMPACT_ATOMS: atom_id res chain seq x y z
N MET A 1 2.25 -56.35 -90.13
CA MET A 1 3.08 -55.93 -88.98
C MET A 1 2.83 -54.45 -88.78
N ALA A 2 1.97 -54.09 -87.82
CA ALA A 2 2.35 -53.59 -86.49
C ALA A 2 2.50 -52.05 -86.55
N ASP A 3 2.03 -51.21 -85.63
CA ASP A 3 1.49 -51.41 -84.29
C ASP A 3 0.74 -50.12 -83.87
N ALA A 4 -0.07 -50.22 -82.81
CA ALA A 4 -0.91 -49.15 -82.29
C ALA A 4 -0.23 -48.30 -81.18
N GLY A 5 -0.53 -47.00 -81.17
CA GLY A 5 -0.67 -46.15 -79.97
C GLY A 5 0.55 -45.28 -79.54
N PRO A 6 0.37 -44.31 -78.61
CA PRO A 6 -0.86 -43.70 -78.10
C PRO A 6 -0.92 -42.16 -78.23
N ALA A 7 -2.13 -41.61 -78.25
CA ALA A 7 -2.40 -40.18 -78.20
C ALA A 7 -2.06 -39.60 -76.81
N SER A 8 -1.01 -38.77 -76.73
CA SER A 8 -0.68 -38.00 -75.52
C SER A 8 -1.39 -36.63 -75.55
N GLY A 9 -2.61 -36.59 -75.03
CA GLY A 9 -3.33 -35.34 -74.79
C GLY A 9 -2.65 -34.52 -73.70
N ARG A 10 -1.82 -33.54 -74.08
CA ARG A 10 -1.30 -32.54 -73.14
C ARG A 10 -2.46 -31.66 -72.63
N PRO A 11 -2.63 -31.47 -71.32
CA PRO A 11 -3.68 -30.60 -70.80
C PRO A 11 -3.41 -29.16 -71.24
N ARG A 12 -4.40 -28.54 -71.91
CA ARG A 12 -4.38 -27.12 -72.26
C ARG A 12 -4.26 -26.30 -70.98
N GLY A 13 -3.07 -25.75 -70.75
CA GLY A 13 -2.79 -24.91 -69.59
C GLY A 13 -3.74 -23.70 -69.52
N PRO A 14 -4.02 -23.18 -68.32
CA PRO A 14 -4.99 -22.10 -68.12
C PRO A 14 -4.62 -20.88 -68.96
N GLY A 15 -5.57 -20.42 -69.78
CA GLY A 15 -5.39 -19.29 -70.70
C GLY A 15 -4.95 -18.02 -69.97
N ARG A 16 -4.27 -17.10 -70.68
CA ARG A 16 -3.69 -15.87 -70.12
C ARG A 16 -4.65 -15.09 -69.21
N ARG A 17 -5.95 -15.06 -69.53
CA ARG A 17 -7.00 -14.44 -68.72
C ARG A 17 -7.23 -15.12 -67.37
N ALA A 18 -7.13 -16.46 -67.30
CA ALA A 18 -7.22 -17.20 -66.04
C ALA A 18 -6.01 -16.95 -65.14
N ARG A 19 -4.80 -16.86 -65.73
CA ARG A 19 -3.56 -16.52 -64.98
C ARG A 19 -3.60 -15.11 -64.39
N GLN A 20 -4.12 -14.13 -65.13
CA GLN A 20 -4.29 -12.76 -64.64
C GLN A 20 -5.32 -12.67 -63.49
N ARG A 21 -6.45 -13.38 -63.62
CA ARG A 21 -7.44 -13.47 -62.53
C ARG A 21 -6.87 -14.14 -61.28
N GLN A 22 -6.05 -15.17 -61.43
CA GLN A 22 -5.42 -15.87 -60.32
C GLN A 22 -4.34 -15.01 -59.64
N ALA A 23 -3.57 -14.23 -60.41
CA ALA A 23 -2.61 -13.26 -59.88
C ALA A 23 -3.31 -12.13 -59.11
N GLY A 24 -4.44 -11.61 -59.62
CA GLY A 24 -5.25 -10.61 -58.93
C GLY A 24 -5.81 -11.10 -57.60
N ARG A 25 -6.35 -12.32 -57.56
CA ARG A 25 -6.85 -12.95 -56.31
C ARG A 25 -5.75 -13.15 -55.27
N ARG A 26 -4.53 -13.51 -55.70
CA ARG A 26 -3.38 -13.67 -54.79
C ARG A 26 -2.91 -12.34 -54.18
N ARG A 27 -2.99 -11.23 -54.93
CA ARG A 27 -2.66 -9.89 -54.40
C ARG A 27 -3.72 -9.43 -53.39
N ALA A 28 -5.00 -9.55 -53.72
CA ALA A 28 -6.10 -9.20 -52.83
C ALA A 28 -6.02 -9.96 -51.48
N GLY A 29 -5.79 -11.27 -51.52
CA GLY A 29 -5.64 -12.07 -50.29
C GLY A 29 -4.40 -11.71 -49.46
N ARG A 30 -3.32 -11.22 -50.09
CA ARG A 30 -2.10 -10.79 -49.39
C ARG A 30 -2.33 -9.46 -48.66
N ASP A 31 -3.05 -8.54 -49.28
CA ASP A 31 -3.41 -7.25 -48.68
C ASP A 31 -4.37 -7.43 -47.49
N GLU A 32 -5.32 -8.37 -47.59
CA GLU A 32 -6.24 -8.70 -46.52
C GLU A 32 -5.53 -9.37 -45.32
N ALA A 33 -4.57 -10.26 -45.59
CA ALA A 33 -3.73 -10.84 -44.55
C ALA A 33 -2.84 -9.80 -43.83
N LEU A 34 -2.33 -8.79 -44.55
CA LEU A 34 -1.58 -7.69 -43.97
C LEU A 34 -2.48 -6.77 -43.12
N ARG A 35 -3.71 -6.50 -43.56
CA ARG A 35 -4.71 -5.75 -42.77
C ARG A 35 -5.07 -6.48 -41.48
N HIS A 36 -5.30 -7.80 -41.52
CA HIS A 36 -5.56 -8.58 -40.31
C HIS A 36 -4.37 -8.61 -39.33
N ARG A 37 -3.13 -8.65 -39.84
CA ARG A 37 -1.93 -8.54 -39.00
C ARG A 37 -1.77 -7.15 -38.38
N ALA A 38 -2.07 -6.09 -39.12
CA ALA A 38 -2.03 -4.71 -38.62
C ALA A 38 -3.08 -4.47 -37.51
N VAL A 39 -4.31 -4.97 -37.71
CA VAL A 39 -5.38 -4.88 -36.70
C VAL A 39 -5.06 -5.70 -35.45
N ARG A 40 -4.51 -6.92 -35.60
CA ARG A 40 -4.03 -7.72 -34.45
C ARG A 40 -2.85 -7.08 -33.73
N GLY A 41 -1.99 -6.35 -34.45
CA GLY A 41 -0.87 -5.59 -33.87
C GLY A 41 -1.34 -4.40 -33.04
N ARG A 42 -2.37 -3.67 -33.49
CA ARG A 42 -3.02 -2.59 -32.71
C ARG A 42 -3.64 -3.11 -31.42
N HIS A 43 -4.47 -4.16 -31.49
CA HIS A 43 -5.07 -4.76 -30.29
C HIS A 43 -4.08 -5.30 -29.25
N ARG A 44 -2.84 -5.64 -29.63
CA ARG A 44 -1.79 -6.00 -28.67
C ARG A 44 -1.12 -4.78 -28.02
N ARG A 45 -1.03 -3.65 -28.72
CA ARG A 45 -0.53 -2.38 -28.17
C ARG A 45 -1.54 -1.75 -27.22
N ASP A 46 -2.83 -1.97 -27.47
CA ASP A 46 -3.92 -1.41 -26.66
C ASP A 46 -4.34 -2.33 -25.49
N ARG A 47 -3.62 -3.44 -25.24
CA ARG A 47 -3.81 -4.17 -23.99
C ARG A 47 -3.26 -3.30 -22.86
N PRO A 48 -4.09 -2.79 -21.93
CA PRO A 48 -3.59 -2.06 -20.79
C PRO A 48 -2.61 -2.98 -20.08
N ALA A 49 -1.34 -2.57 -20.05
CA ALA A 49 -0.32 -3.19 -19.24
C ALA A 49 -0.91 -3.33 -17.84
N ARG A 50 -0.98 -4.56 -17.33
CA ARG A 50 -1.53 -4.89 -16.02
C ARG A 50 -0.98 -3.93 -14.97
N ALA A 51 -1.77 -2.92 -14.62
CA ALA A 51 -1.49 -1.94 -13.57
C ALA A 51 -1.53 -2.57 -12.15
N GLY A 52 -1.80 -3.88 -12.04
CA GLY A 52 -1.84 -4.60 -10.77
C GLY A 52 -0.48 -4.82 -10.09
N GLY A 53 0.65 -4.57 -10.76
CA GLY A 53 1.98 -4.82 -10.19
C GLY A 53 2.60 -3.64 -9.42
N ARG A 54 2.05 -2.43 -9.57
CA ARG A 54 2.60 -1.24 -8.91
C ARG A 54 1.71 -0.78 -7.74
N ALA A 55 0.39 -1.04 -7.79
CA ALA A 55 -0.60 -0.73 -6.73
C ALA A 55 -0.17 -1.20 -5.32
N GLY A 56 0.54 -2.31 -5.22
CA GLY A 56 0.92 -2.92 -3.93
C GLY A 56 2.10 -2.27 -3.19
N ARG A 57 2.86 -1.34 -3.79
CA ARG A 57 4.07 -0.79 -3.14
C ARG A 57 3.84 0.43 -2.25
N GLY A 58 2.82 1.26 -2.54
CA GLY A 58 2.46 2.41 -1.70
C GLY A 58 1.59 2.03 -0.48
N ALA A 59 0.73 1.03 -0.61
CA ALA A 59 -0.05 0.50 0.51
C ALA A 59 0.85 -0.13 1.59
N GLY A 60 2.01 -0.68 1.21
CA GLY A 60 2.95 -1.28 2.13
C GLY A 60 3.65 -0.27 3.05
N THR A 61 3.87 0.97 2.61
CA THR A 61 4.59 1.97 3.40
C THR A 61 3.75 2.58 4.52
N ALA A 62 2.47 2.88 4.27
CA ALA A 62 1.57 3.35 5.32
C ALA A 62 1.24 2.24 6.34
N ALA A 63 1.12 0.99 5.87
CA ALA A 63 0.77 -0.15 6.73
C ALA A 63 1.81 -0.44 7.82
N TRP A 64 3.12 -0.36 7.51
CA TRP A 64 4.14 -0.59 8.54
C TRP A 64 4.18 0.55 9.57
N VAL A 65 3.94 1.81 9.16
CA VAL A 65 3.90 2.96 10.10
C VAL A 65 2.75 2.77 11.08
N ALA A 66 1.57 2.42 10.58
CA ALA A 66 0.40 2.14 11.41
C ALA A 66 0.66 0.98 12.39
N LEU A 67 1.35 -0.08 11.94
CA LEU A 67 1.73 -1.19 12.80
C LEU A 67 2.69 -0.76 13.92
N VAL A 68 3.72 0.01 13.60
CA VAL A 68 4.69 0.54 14.58
C VAL A 68 3.99 1.47 15.57
N ALA A 69 3.14 2.37 15.08
CA ALA A 69 2.36 3.28 15.92
C ALA A 69 1.43 2.51 16.87
N ALA A 70 0.72 1.49 16.38
CA ALA A 70 -0.15 0.65 17.20
C ALA A 70 0.62 -0.13 18.28
N ALA A 71 1.77 -0.73 17.92
CA ALA A 71 2.62 -1.44 18.87
C ALA A 71 3.17 -0.49 19.96
N ALA A 72 3.63 0.70 19.57
CA ALA A 72 4.09 1.72 20.50
C ALA A 72 2.95 2.21 21.42
N THR A 73 1.74 2.37 20.88
CA THR A 73 0.54 2.73 21.64
C THR A 73 0.19 1.69 22.70
N GLY A 74 0.31 0.40 22.36
CA GLY A 74 0.18 -0.70 23.32
C GLY A 74 1.18 -0.59 24.49
N ARG A 75 2.44 -0.26 24.21
CA ARG A 75 3.46 -0.05 25.25
C ARG A 75 3.16 1.18 26.12
N LEU A 76 2.74 2.29 25.51
CA LEU A 76 2.33 3.50 26.25
C LEU A 76 1.14 3.23 27.18
N ALA A 77 0.19 2.39 26.78
CA ALA A 77 -0.94 2.01 27.62
C ALA A 77 -0.47 1.37 28.95
N VAL A 78 0.58 0.52 28.90
CA VAL A 78 1.22 -0.05 30.10
C VAL A 78 1.91 1.03 30.92
N THR A 79 2.69 1.91 30.28
CA THR A 79 3.34 3.05 30.97
C THR A 79 2.34 3.91 31.74
N TRP A 80 1.18 4.19 31.14
CA TRP A 80 0.10 4.91 31.79
C TRP A 80 -0.60 4.09 32.89
N ALA A 81 -0.65 2.76 32.78
CA ALA A 81 -1.21 1.89 33.82
C ALA A 81 -0.30 1.77 35.04
N CYS A 82 1.02 1.79 34.85
CA CYS A 82 2.02 1.72 35.92
C CYS A 82 2.27 3.06 36.62
N ARG A 83 1.52 4.12 36.30
CA ARG A 83 1.76 5.46 36.83
C ARG A 83 1.40 5.63 38.30
N GLU A 84 2.04 6.60 38.95
CA GLU A 84 1.69 7.08 40.29
C GLU A 84 0.18 7.39 40.43
N GLY A 85 -0.44 6.81 41.46
CA GLY A 85 -1.87 6.90 41.75
C GLY A 85 -2.73 5.79 41.14
N VAL A 86 -2.14 4.76 40.54
CA VAL A 86 -2.84 3.53 40.15
C VAL A 86 -2.46 2.42 41.14
N PRO A 87 -3.40 1.92 41.97
CA PRO A 87 -3.10 0.88 42.95
C PRO A 87 -3.00 -0.50 42.30
N ALA A 88 -2.24 -1.41 42.93
CA ALA A 88 -2.28 -2.83 42.61
C ALA A 88 -3.54 -3.47 43.23
N ALA A 89 -4.19 -4.38 42.51
CA ALA A 89 -5.42 -5.03 43.02
C ALA A 89 -5.16 -6.01 44.16
N ARG A 90 -3.95 -6.56 44.24
CA ARG A 90 -3.55 -7.57 45.23
C ARG A 90 -2.06 -7.40 45.57
N PRO A 91 -1.59 -7.88 46.74
CA PRO A 91 -0.23 -7.65 47.20
C PRO A 91 0.85 -8.44 46.44
N THR A 92 0.48 -9.36 45.55
CA THR A 92 1.42 -10.24 44.84
C THR A 92 1.19 -10.28 43.32
N GLY A 93 2.21 -10.72 42.59
CA GLY A 93 2.18 -10.88 41.13
C GLY A 93 2.52 -9.59 40.37
N LEU A 94 2.42 -9.65 39.04
CA LEU A 94 2.94 -8.63 38.13
C LEU A 94 2.43 -7.21 38.44
N GLY A 95 1.12 -7.06 38.72
CA GLY A 95 0.52 -5.77 39.04
C GLY A 95 1.10 -5.12 40.29
N ALA A 96 1.49 -5.91 41.30
CA ALA A 96 2.12 -5.41 42.52
C ALA A 96 3.56 -4.90 42.28
N LEU A 97 4.28 -5.50 41.32
CA LEU A 97 5.65 -5.11 40.99
C LEU A 97 5.72 -3.78 40.23
N VAL A 98 4.71 -3.47 39.41
CA VAL A 98 4.78 -2.35 38.46
C VAL A 98 3.85 -1.18 38.79
N ALA A 99 2.79 -1.40 39.56
CA ALA A 99 1.84 -0.34 39.91
C ALA A 99 2.54 0.82 40.66
N GLY A 100 2.28 2.05 40.23
CA GLY A 100 2.84 3.25 40.85
C GLY A 100 4.32 3.53 40.57
N THR A 101 5.02 2.68 39.82
CA THR A 101 6.47 2.84 39.54
C THR A 101 6.79 3.98 38.57
N VAL A 102 5.84 4.40 37.74
CA VAL A 102 6.06 5.40 36.69
C VAL A 102 5.58 6.78 37.15
N ARG A 103 6.49 7.76 37.15
CA ARG A 103 6.13 9.16 37.42
C ARG A 103 5.22 9.69 36.31
N ARG A 104 4.22 10.52 36.65
CA ARG A 104 3.31 11.11 35.65
C ARG A 104 4.06 11.89 34.55
N GLY A 105 5.13 12.60 34.92
CA GLY A 105 5.99 13.30 33.97
C GLY A 105 6.65 12.37 32.94
N SER A 106 7.13 11.20 33.37
CA SER A 106 7.74 10.20 32.48
C SER A 106 6.74 9.62 31.49
N ALA A 107 5.50 9.37 31.92
CA ALA A 107 4.44 8.89 31.02
C ALA A 107 4.06 9.94 29.95
N ILE A 108 3.98 11.21 30.34
CA ILE A 108 3.76 12.32 29.40
C ILE A 108 4.93 12.43 28.43
N GLY A 109 6.17 12.44 28.93
CA GLY A 109 7.38 12.51 28.11
C GLY A 109 7.47 11.38 27.09
N ALA A 110 7.20 10.14 27.50
CA ALA A 110 7.17 8.98 26.60
C ALA A 110 6.08 9.09 25.52
N THR A 111 4.92 9.63 25.88
CA THR A 111 3.82 9.86 24.92
C THR A 111 4.21 10.91 23.89
N LEU A 112 4.79 12.04 24.32
CA LEU A 112 5.24 13.10 23.42
C LEU A 112 6.38 12.62 22.51
N ALA A 113 7.35 11.90 23.05
CA ALA A 113 8.45 11.33 22.26
C ALA A 113 7.94 10.34 21.20
N THR A 114 6.99 9.48 21.56
CA THR A 114 6.38 8.53 20.63
C THR A 114 5.56 9.26 19.57
N ALA A 115 4.79 10.27 19.93
CA ALA A 115 4.05 11.11 18.99
C ALA A 115 4.99 11.76 17.97
N ALA A 116 6.11 12.32 18.43
CA ALA A 116 7.12 12.91 17.56
C ALA A 116 7.72 11.87 16.59
N VAL A 117 8.06 10.67 17.07
CA VAL A 117 8.57 9.58 16.21
C VAL A 117 7.52 9.16 15.18
N VAL A 118 6.25 9.01 15.57
CA VAL A 118 5.16 8.66 14.63
C VAL A 118 5.01 9.74 13.56
N VAL A 119 5.07 11.02 13.92
CA VAL A 119 5.05 12.14 12.97
C VAL A 119 6.22 12.03 12.00
N VAL A 120 7.44 11.81 12.49
CA VAL A 120 8.63 11.66 11.63
C VAL A 120 8.49 10.46 10.69
N LEU A 121 8.05 9.30 11.18
CA LEU A 121 7.85 8.11 10.35
C LEU A 121 6.76 8.31 9.29
N ALA A 122 5.68 9.00 9.64
CA ALA A 122 4.61 9.36 8.71
C ALA A 122 5.10 10.34 7.63
N LEU A 123 5.90 11.35 8.01
CA LEU A 123 6.53 12.28 7.07
C LEU A 123 7.51 11.56 6.13
N VAL A 124 8.33 10.63 6.65
CA VAL A 124 9.25 9.81 5.84
C VAL A 124 8.49 8.90 4.88
N ALA A 125 7.42 8.25 5.34
CA ALA A 125 6.57 7.41 4.49
C ALA A 125 5.85 8.24 3.41
N ALA A 126 5.42 9.46 3.73
CA ALA A 126 4.78 10.39 2.80
C ALA A 126 5.77 11.03 1.82
N ALA A 127 7.03 11.25 2.21
CA ALA A 127 8.06 11.83 1.37
C ALA A 127 8.59 10.89 0.28
N GLY A 128 8.28 9.59 0.34
CA GLY A 128 8.70 8.60 -0.65
C GLY A 128 10.23 8.43 -0.76
N PRO A 129 10.72 7.63 -1.73
CA PRO A 129 12.16 7.39 -1.93
C PRO A 129 12.99 8.63 -2.29
N SER A 130 12.36 9.79 -2.53
CA SER A 130 13.01 11.08 -2.79
C SER A 130 13.94 11.55 -1.67
N LEU A 131 13.69 11.17 -0.40
CA LEU A 131 14.61 11.48 0.69
C LEU A 131 15.89 10.63 0.63
N LEU A 132 15.82 9.39 0.15
CA LEU A 132 17.01 8.54 -0.05
C LEU A 132 17.84 8.99 -1.26
N GLU A 133 17.20 9.58 -2.28
CA GLU A 133 17.88 10.27 -3.39
C GLU A 133 18.54 11.59 -2.94
N TYR A 134 17.91 12.33 -2.02
CA TYR A 134 18.49 13.57 -1.44
C TYR A 134 19.61 13.28 -0.42
N CYS A 135 19.52 12.15 0.29
CA CYS A 135 20.51 11.71 1.28
C CYS A 135 21.67 10.88 0.67
N TRP A 136 21.77 10.74 -0.65
CA TRP A 136 22.97 10.14 -1.26
C TRP A 136 24.16 11.10 -1.10
N PRO A 137 25.13 10.84 -0.20
CA PRO A 137 26.05 11.88 0.27
C PRO A 137 27.22 12.17 -0.67
N PHE A 138 27.34 11.51 -1.82
CA PHE A 138 28.64 11.39 -2.50
C PHE A 138 28.71 11.87 -3.95
N GLY A 139 27.73 12.60 -4.48
CA GLY A 139 27.85 13.22 -5.82
C GLY A 139 28.21 12.25 -6.97
N LEU A 140 28.13 10.94 -6.74
CA LEU A 140 28.43 9.87 -7.69
C LEU A 140 27.17 9.56 -8.47
N SER A 141 27.29 9.58 -9.80
CA SER A 141 26.22 9.18 -10.72
C SER A 141 25.67 7.81 -10.36
N ASN A 142 24.34 7.69 -10.36
CA ASN A 142 23.61 6.45 -10.05
C ASN A 142 24.16 5.28 -10.89
N PRO A 143 24.78 4.24 -10.28
CA PRO A 143 25.47 3.16 -11.00
C PRO A 143 24.50 2.25 -11.79
N PHE A 144 23.19 2.43 -11.61
CA PHE A 144 22.17 1.65 -12.31
C PHE A 144 21.76 2.20 -13.68
N GLY A 145 22.37 3.29 -14.16
CA GLY A 145 22.35 3.70 -15.58
C GLY A 145 20.96 3.79 -16.23
N ARG A 146 19.89 4.01 -15.47
CA ARG A 146 18.54 4.16 -16.02
C ARG A 146 18.38 5.60 -16.48
N ALA A 147 18.10 5.76 -17.77
CA ALA A 147 17.64 7.03 -18.33
C ALA A 147 16.52 7.59 -17.45
N LEU A 148 16.71 8.83 -16.99
CA LEU A 148 15.74 9.56 -16.17
C LEU A 148 14.39 9.51 -16.90
N PRO A 149 13.31 8.95 -16.31
CA PRO A 149 12.00 9.31 -16.78
C PRO A 149 11.87 10.83 -16.57
N GLU A 150 11.38 11.48 -17.61
CA GLU A 150 10.88 12.86 -17.62
C GLU A 150 10.32 13.24 -16.24
N LEU A 151 10.75 14.39 -15.70
CA LEU A 151 10.32 14.92 -14.41
C LEU A 151 8.80 15.17 -14.44
N VAL A 152 8.00 14.12 -14.26
CA VAL A 152 6.56 14.24 -14.03
C VAL A 152 6.42 14.77 -12.60
N PRO A 153 5.76 15.92 -12.39
CA PRO A 153 5.41 16.38 -11.06
C PRO A 153 4.70 15.25 -10.31
N PHE A 154 5.23 14.86 -9.15
CA PHE A 154 4.81 13.66 -8.41
C PHE A 154 3.32 13.67 -7.99
N SER A 155 2.63 14.81 -8.11
CA SER A 155 1.18 14.90 -7.91
C SER A 155 0.41 13.95 -8.82
N GLU A 156 0.73 13.85 -10.11
CA GLU A 156 0.00 12.98 -11.05
C GLU A 156 0.22 11.47 -10.76
N ALA A 157 1.41 11.09 -10.29
CA ALA A 157 1.74 9.70 -10.00
C ALA A 157 0.98 9.15 -8.77
N THR A 158 0.61 10.04 -7.86
CA THR A 158 -0.23 9.72 -6.68
C THR A 158 -1.72 9.80 -7.03
N TYR A 159 -2.13 10.79 -7.83
CA TYR A 159 -3.51 10.97 -8.32
C TYR A 159 -4.06 9.73 -9.06
N GLY A 160 -3.25 9.08 -9.90
CA GLY A 160 -3.69 7.90 -10.65
C GLY A 160 -3.87 6.62 -9.80
N TYR A 161 -3.35 6.59 -8.58
CA TYR A 161 -3.34 5.40 -7.71
C TYR A 161 -4.56 5.30 -6.79
N THR A 162 -5.08 6.42 -6.32
CA THR A 162 -6.20 6.49 -5.38
C THR A 162 -7.55 6.59 -6.07
N LEU A 163 -7.63 7.17 -7.28
CA LEU A 163 -8.88 7.28 -8.06
C LEU A 163 -9.41 5.94 -8.63
N TYR A 164 -8.61 4.87 -8.63
CA TYR A 164 -8.99 3.54 -9.12
C TYR A 164 -9.17 2.49 -8.01
N ALA A 165 -8.92 2.85 -6.75
CA ALA A 165 -9.29 2.01 -5.63
C ALA A 165 -10.77 2.28 -5.33
N ASP A 166 -11.62 1.25 -5.51
CA ASP A 166 -13.01 1.20 -5.08
C ASP A 166 -13.26 1.93 -3.75
N PRO A 167 -14.48 2.43 -3.48
CA PRO A 167 -14.82 3.12 -2.23
C PRO A 167 -14.70 2.17 -1.05
N ARG A 168 -13.48 2.05 -0.54
CA ARG A 168 -13.14 1.38 0.71
C ARG A 168 -13.07 2.47 1.79
N PRO A 169 -13.35 2.12 3.06
CA PRO A 169 -13.61 3.08 4.14
C PRO A 169 -12.35 3.80 4.65
N ALA A 170 -11.51 4.30 3.74
CA ALA A 170 -10.36 5.15 3.98
C ALA A 170 -10.65 6.47 3.23
N GLY A 171 -11.20 7.48 3.90
CA GLY A 171 -11.59 8.67 3.16
C GLY A 171 -12.24 9.85 3.87
N LEU A 172 -12.43 9.83 5.20
CA LEU A 172 -13.12 10.96 5.83
C LEU A 172 -12.23 12.22 5.92
N LEU A 173 -10.93 12.06 6.20
CA LEU A 173 -9.94 13.13 6.07
C LEU A 173 -9.57 13.41 4.61
N HIS A 174 -9.61 12.39 3.74
CA HIS A 174 -9.34 12.54 2.31
C HIS A 174 -10.42 13.37 1.59
N HIS A 175 -11.67 13.35 2.07
CA HIS A 175 -12.74 14.22 1.56
C HIS A 175 -12.64 15.68 2.02
N LEU A 176 -11.82 15.98 3.04
CA LEU A 176 -11.70 17.32 3.63
C LEU A 176 -10.38 18.02 3.31
N SER A 177 -9.37 17.33 2.75
CA SER A 177 -8.06 17.93 2.48
C SER A 177 -7.35 17.29 1.29
N ASP A 178 -6.92 18.13 0.34
CA ASP A 178 -6.12 17.75 -0.84
C ASP A 178 -4.64 17.45 -0.52
N ASP A 179 -4.21 17.63 0.74
CA ASP A 179 -2.82 17.50 1.17
C ASP A 179 -2.48 16.11 1.78
N PRO A 180 -1.67 15.27 1.11
CA PRO A 180 -1.37 13.88 1.53
C PRO A 180 -0.54 13.78 2.82
N TYR A 181 0.26 14.80 3.14
CA TYR A 181 1.03 14.87 4.38
C TYR A 181 0.15 15.09 5.61
N LEU A 182 -0.92 15.90 5.45
CA LEU A 182 -1.89 16.13 6.51
C LEU A 182 -2.68 14.85 6.80
N ILE A 183 -3.07 14.06 5.80
CA ILE A 183 -3.91 12.87 6.00
C ILE A 183 -3.21 11.79 6.84
N THR A 184 -1.94 11.48 6.53
CA THR A 184 -1.22 10.37 7.19
C THR A 184 -0.86 10.74 8.64
N VAL A 185 -0.39 11.97 8.87
CA VAL A 185 -0.02 12.46 10.20
C VAL A 185 -1.27 12.78 11.05
N ALA A 186 -2.29 13.42 10.45
CA ALA A 186 -3.53 13.76 11.14
C ALA A 186 -4.45 12.54 11.34
N GLY A 187 -4.25 11.41 10.66
CA GLY A 187 -4.96 10.16 10.95
C GLY A 187 -4.33 9.33 12.06
N LEU A 188 -2.99 9.24 12.11
CA LEU A 188 -2.28 8.41 13.08
C LEU A 188 -2.30 8.96 14.51
N LEU A 189 -2.23 10.29 14.69
CA LEU A 189 -2.27 10.89 16.03
C LEU A 189 -3.64 10.69 16.72
N PRO A 190 -4.80 10.93 16.07
CA PRO A 190 -6.09 10.58 16.62
C PRO A 190 -6.29 9.08 16.81
N ALA A 191 -5.75 8.23 15.92
CA ALA A 191 -5.79 6.78 16.09
C ALA A 191 -5.07 6.34 17.38
N MET A 192 -3.87 6.85 17.63
CA MET A 192 -3.13 6.63 18.88
C MET A 192 -3.90 7.16 20.09
N ALA A 193 -4.48 8.36 19.98
CA ALA A 193 -5.28 8.95 21.06
C ALA A 193 -6.52 8.11 21.39
N ALA A 194 -7.20 7.56 20.37
CA ALA A 194 -8.33 6.65 20.54
C ALA A 194 -7.91 5.35 21.25
N GLY A 195 -6.77 4.76 20.86
CA GLY A 195 -6.20 3.58 21.52
C GLY A 195 -5.88 3.82 23.00
N LEU A 196 -5.19 4.93 23.30
CA LEU A 196 -4.90 5.33 24.68
C LEU A 196 -6.16 5.66 25.48
N GLY A 197 -7.16 6.28 24.84
CA GLY A 197 -8.46 6.59 25.44
C GLY A 197 -9.22 5.31 25.83
N ALA A 198 -9.31 4.34 24.92
CA ALA A 198 -9.94 3.05 25.17
C ALA A 198 -9.24 2.29 26.31
N ALA A 199 -7.91 2.24 26.30
CA ALA A 199 -7.13 1.66 27.39
C ALA A 199 -7.35 2.40 28.72
N ALA A 200 -7.39 3.74 28.72
CA ALA A 200 -7.65 4.51 29.92
C ALA A 200 -9.04 4.22 30.50
N LEU A 201 -10.06 4.04 29.67
CA LEU A 201 -11.40 3.65 30.09
C LEU A 201 -11.43 2.25 30.67
N LEU A 202 -10.79 1.28 30.00
CA LEU A 202 -10.66 -0.09 30.49
C LEU A 202 -9.95 -0.12 31.85
N ARG A 203 -8.82 0.60 31.99
CA ARG A 203 -8.11 0.74 33.26
C ARG A 203 -8.99 1.33 34.35
N ARG A 204 -9.73 2.40 34.06
CA ARG A 204 -10.67 3.02 35.03
C ARG A 204 -11.77 2.03 35.44
N ARG A 205 -12.24 1.17 34.53
CA ARG A 205 -13.22 0.13 34.85
C ARG A 205 -12.58 -0.98 35.70
N ALA A 206 -11.40 -1.45 35.34
CA ALA A 206 -10.66 -2.48 36.07
C ALA A 206 -10.33 -2.03 37.50
N VAL A 207 -9.79 -0.82 37.69
CA VAL A 207 -9.49 -0.27 39.02
C VAL A 207 -10.75 -0.14 39.87
N ARG A 208 -11.87 0.32 39.28
CA ARG A 208 -13.14 0.44 40.01
C ARG A 208 -13.78 -0.91 40.37
N ARG A 209 -13.54 -1.96 39.57
CA ARG A 209 -14.15 -3.28 39.77
C ARG A 209 -13.29 -4.24 40.59
N LEU A 210 -11.97 -4.13 40.45
CA LEU A 210 -10.99 -5.06 41.03
C LEU A 210 -10.15 -4.42 42.14
N GLY A 211 -10.30 -3.12 42.41
CA GLY A 211 -9.52 -2.38 43.40
C GLY A 211 -8.13 -1.97 42.94
N GLY A 212 -7.71 -2.31 41.72
CA GLY A 212 -6.41 -1.95 41.17
C GLY A 212 -6.08 -2.64 39.84
N VAL A 213 -4.82 -2.59 39.43
CA VAL A 213 -4.30 -3.28 38.24
C VAL A 213 -3.71 -4.66 38.59
N THR A 214 -3.90 -5.62 37.70
CA THR A 214 -3.29 -6.97 37.73
C THR A 214 -2.47 -7.21 36.46
N GLY A 215 -1.73 -8.32 36.37
CA GLY A 215 -1.02 -8.71 35.14
C GLY A 215 -1.95 -8.88 33.94
N ASP A 216 -3.09 -9.54 34.12
CA ASP A 216 -4.07 -9.77 33.05
C ASP A 216 -4.68 -8.46 32.55
N VAL A 217 -4.93 -7.50 33.46
CA VAL A 217 -5.40 -6.16 33.09
C VAL A 217 -4.35 -5.45 32.24
N LEU A 218 -3.06 -5.56 32.56
CA LEU A 218 -1.99 -4.96 31.75
C LEU A 218 -1.92 -5.59 30.35
N GLY A 219 -2.05 -6.91 30.24
CA GLY A 219 -2.14 -7.61 28.95
C GLY A 219 -3.32 -7.10 28.12
N ALA A 220 -4.52 -7.07 28.72
CA ALA A 220 -5.73 -6.59 28.06
C ALA A 220 -5.64 -5.13 27.61
N LEU A 221 -4.94 -4.28 28.35
CA LEU A 221 -4.70 -2.87 27.97
C LEU A 221 -3.81 -2.77 26.73
N VAL A 222 -2.75 -3.57 26.63
CA VAL A 222 -1.87 -3.62 25.45
C VAL A 222 -2.67 -4.03 24.23
N GLU A 223 -3.41 -5.14 24.33
CA GLU A 223 -4.23 -5.68 23.24
C GLU A 223 -5.28 -4.67 22.80
N THR A 224 -6.04 -4.10 23.75
CA THR A 224 -7.08 -3.12 23.45
C THR A 224 -6.51 -1.89 22.77
N ALA A 225 -5.44 -1.31 23.30
CA ALA A 225 -4.85 -0.10 22.74
C ALA A 225 -4.30 -0.35 21.33
N THR A 226 -3.62 -1.49 21.12
CA THR A 226 -3.07 -1.89 19.81
C THR A 226 -4.21 -2.09 18.80
N THR A 227 -5.23 -2.88 19.16
CA THR A 227 -6.37 -3.18 18.28
C THR A 227 -7.15 -1.93 17.91
N VAL A 228 -7.49 -1.07 18.89
CA VAL A 228 -8.21 0.18 18.62
C VAL A 228 -7.38 1.11 17.75
N THR A 229 -6.07 1.20 17.96
CA THR A 229 -5.18 2.02 17.11
C THR A 229 -5.14 1.50 15.67
N LEU A 230 -5.04 0.19 15.47
CA LEU A 230 -5.08 -0.41 14.13
C LEU A 230 -6.42 -0.17 13.44
N LEU A 231 -7.54 -0.41 14.14
CA LEU A 231 -8.88 -0.16 13.59
C LEU A 231 -9.09 1.31 13.24
N ALA A 232 -8.69 2.22 14.12
CA ALA A 232 -8.77 3.65 13.85
C ALA A 232 -7.84 4.06 12.70
N SER A 233 -6.64 3.48 12.60
CA SER A 233 -5.73 3.73 11.49
C SER A 233 -6.34 3.31 10.16
N VAL A 234 -6.99 2.14 10.08
CA VAL A 234 -7.70 1.67 8.87
C VAL A 234 -8.82 2.63 8.45
N LEU A 235 -9.45 3.33 9.40
CA LEU A 235 -10.53 4.28 9.11
C LEU A 235 -10.02 5.68 8.75
N LEU A 236 -8.85 6.07 9.27
CA LEU A 236 -8.34 7.44 9.21
C LEU A 236 -7.20 7.65 8.21
N VAL A 237 -6.48 6.58 7.83
CA VAL A 237 -5.25 6.60 7.01
C VAL A 237 -5.43 5.69 5.79
#